data_AF-A0A1B7UI54-F1
#
_entry.id   AF-A0A1B7UI54-F1
#
_cell.length_a   1.000
_cell.length_b   1.000
_cell.length_c   1.000
_cell.angle_alpha   90.00
_cell.angle_beta   90.00
_cell.angle_gamma   90.00
#
_symmetry.space_group_name_H-M   'P 1'
#
loop_
_entity.id
_entity.type
_entity.pdbx_description
1 polymer ?
#
loop_
_entity_poly.entity_id
_entity_poly.type
_entity_poly.pdbx_seq_one_letter_code
_entity_poly.pdbx_strand_id
1 'polypeptide(L)'
;MVLNLKSILLGLKRHYWRFFASIFLCYSALWTITESIAFFYPSWNLQCFITHLIFIVISVIIGIIRVHQPRRVTIKINATDTIINIYYGDIFKQHGYKAISVNEYFDSELGEPVSENSLHGMVIKQFFGGHPESFDRAVTNDLLNIPFESVQGKRGKIKKYPIGTTAKIVANGHNFLLFALSNTNLQTFKASSDLLTMINAMNGLFERSRNSTGGEKLNIPLIGSGLSGVGLPSTQLLQFIILYIIDETKRRQICKEIDLVLHESRFEEIDLENIQRQWI
;
A
#
# COMPACT_ATOMS: atom_id res chain seq x y z
N MET A 1 14.61 10.88 10.88
CA MET A 1 14.18 10.85 9.46
C MET A 1 15.39 10.42 8.65
N VAL A 2 15.43 9.19 8.14
CA VAL A 2 16.54 8.74 7.30
C VAL A 2 16.34 9.35 5.91
N LEU A 3 17.14 10.35 5.57
CA LEU A 3 17.12 11.01 4.26
C LEU A 3 17.58 10.00 3.20
N ASN A 4 16.61 9.43 2.48
CA ASN A 4 16.87 8.54 1.36
C ASN A 4 17.11 9.36 0.08
N LEU A 5 18.24 9.12 -0.61
CA LEU A 5 18.61 9.82 -1.84
C LEU A 5 17.52 9.71 -2.92
N LYS A 6 16.88 8.54 -3.06
CA LYS A 6 15.81 8.32 -4.04
C LYS A 6 14.58 9.21 -3.75
N SER A 7 14.23 9.40 -2.47
CA SER A 7 13.14 10.31 -2.07
C SER A 7 13.44 11.76 -2.40
N ILE A 8 14.70 12.19 -2.25
CA ILE A 8 15.13 13.56 -2.56
C ILE A 8 15.11 13.80 -4.07
N LEU A 9 15.68 12.88 -4.85
CA LEU A 9 15.72 12.98 -6.31
C LEU A 9 14.32 13.02 -6.92
N LEU A 10 13.41 12.15 -6.45
CA LEU A 10 12.02 12.16 -6.91
C LEU A 10 11.30 13.45 -6.52
N GLY A 11 11.55 13.95 -5.31
CA GLY A 11 11.04 15.22 -4.82
C GLY A 11 11.47 16.42 -5.65
N LEU A 12 12.77 16.50 -5.98
CA LEU A 12 13.32 17.50 -6.88
C LEU A 12 12.67 17.42 -8.26
N LYS A 13 12.51 16.21 -8.81
CA LYS A 13 11.84 16.00 -10.12
C LYS A 13 10.39 16.48 -10.11
N ARG A 14 9.63 16.19 -9.05
CA ARG A 14 8.20 16.57 -8.95
C ARG A 14 7.99 18.05 -8.60
N HIS A 15 8.87 18.62 -7.79
CA HIS A 15 8.65 19.91 -7.12
C HIS A 15 9.88 20.82 -7.12
N TYR A 16 10.63 20.88 -8.21
CA TYR A 16 11.83 21.73 -8.32
C TYR A 16 11.55 23.20 -7.99
N TRP A 17 10.38 23.75 -8.34
CA TRP A 17 10.04 25.13 -7.97
C TRP A 17 9.94 25.30 -6.45
N ARG A 18 9.39 24.32 -5.71
CA ARG A 18 9.33 24.37 -4.24
C ARG A 18 10.73 24.34 -3.63
N PHE A 19 11.67 23.61 -4.25
CA PHE A 19 13.07 23.59 -3.82
C PHE A 19 13.70 24.98 -3.92
N PHE A 20 13.70 25.58 -5.11
CA PHE A 20 14.30 26.90 -5.33
C PHE A 20 13.59 27.99 -4.52
N ALA A 21 12.25 27.99 -4.50
CA ALA A 21 11.50 28.95 -3.69
C ALA A 21 11.85 28.85 -2.20
N SER A 22 12.01 27.63 -1.66
CA SER A 22 12.41 27.44 -0.26
C SER A 22 13.82 27.96 0.02
N ILE A 23 14.75 27.77 -0.92
CA ILE A 23 16.12 28.30 -0.81
C ILE A 23 16.09 29.83 -0.78
N PHE A 24 15.44 30.46 -1.76
CA PHE A 24 15.37 31.92 -1.86
C PHE A 24 14.68 32.54 -0.66
N LEU A 25 13.54 31.98 -0.21
CA LEU A 25 12.80 32.47 0.95
C LEU A 25 13.60 32.36 2.25
N CYS A 26 14.28 31.22 2.46
CA CYS A 26 15.11 31.04 3.64
C CYS A 26 16.30 32.00 3.64
N TYR A 27 16.99 32.11 2.50
CA TYR A 27 18.13 33.00 2.38
C TYR A 27 17.71 34.46 2.60
N SER A 28 16.62 34.90 1.96
CA SER A 28 16.12 36.27 2.12
C SER A 28 15.73 36.56 3.57
N ALA A 29 15.06 35.61 4.25
CA ALA A 29 14.67 35.79 5.65
C ALA A 29 15.89 35.93 6.58
N LEU A 30 16.89 35.05 6.42
CA LEU A 30 18.14 35.12 7.21
C LEU A 30 18.91 36.42 6.94
N TRP A 31 18.95 36.84 5.67
CA TRP A 31 19.59 38.09 5.27
C TRP A 31 18.89 39.31 5.87
N THR A 32 17.57 39.40 5.78
CA THR A 32 16.78 40.51 6.34
C THR A 32 16.96 40.63 7.85
N ILE A 33 17.00 39.50 8.58
CA ILE A 33 17.27 39.51 10.02
C ILE A 33 18.68 40.05 10.29
N THR A 34 19.67 39.63 9.49
CA THR A 34 21.06 40.04 9.65
C THR A 34 21.24 41.53 9.39
N GLU A 35 20.64 42.07 8.33
CA GLU A 35 20.61 43.50 8.03
C GLU A 35 19.98 44.32 9.16
N SER A 36 18.86 43.83 9.70
CA SER A 36 18.18 44.49 10.82
C SER A 36 19.09 44.57 12.05
N ILE A 37 19.85 43.50 12.36
CA ILE A 37 20.79 43.49 13.49
C ILE A 37 22.01 44.37 13.22
N ALA A 38 22.57 44.30 12.01
CA ALA A 38 23.73 45.09 11.61
C ALA A 38 23.45 46.61 11.69
N PHE A 39 22.20 47.03 11.41
CA PHE A 39 21.77 48.41 11.56
C PHE A 39 21.91 48.92 13.01
N PHE A 40 21.56 48.11 14.01
CA PHE A 40 21.68 48.48 15.43
C PHE A 40 23.10 48.29 15.99
N TYR A 41 23.88 47.35 15.43
CA TYR A 41 25.22 47.01 15.90
C TYR A 41 26.27 47.00 14.77
N PRO A 42 26.65 48.17 14.21
CA PRO A 42 27.57 48.23 13.07
C PRO A 42 28.98 47.70 13.36
N SER A 43 29.38 47.62 14.63
CA SER A 43 30.70 47.10 15.04
C SER A 43 30.81 45.57 14.93
N TRP A 44 29.69 44.86 14.79
CA TRP A 44 29.67 43.41 14.61
C TRP A 44 29.75 43.12 13.11
N ASN A 45 30.88 42.56 12.64
CA ASN A 45 31.13 42.27 11.22
C ASN A 45 30.29 41.07 10.71
N LEU A 46 28.97 41.24 10.67
CA LEU A 46 27.98 40.21 10.33
C LEU A 46 27.82 40.01 8.82
N GLN A 47 28.26 40.96 8.00
CA GLN A 47 28.15 40.93 6.53
C GLN A 47 29.40 40.32 5.86
N CYS A 48 30.02 39.30 6.46
CA CYS A 48 31.22 38.66 5.92
C CYS A 48 30.90 37.46 4.99
N PHE A 49 31.89 37.00 4.24
CA PHE A 49 31.73 35.85 3.32
C PHE A 49 31.24 34.57 4.04
N ILE A 50 31.70 34.35 5.27
CA ILE A 50 31.37 33.16 6.05
C ILE A 50 29.87 33.14 6.39
N THR A 51 29.26 34.26 6.78
CA THR A 51 27.82 34.32 7.11
C THR A 51 26.95 34.04 5.89
N HIS A 52 27.33 34.57 4.72
CA HIS A 52 26.67 34.25 3.45
C HIS A 52 26.76 32.75 3.12
N LEU A 53 27.94 32.15 3.26
CA LEU A 53 28.13 30.73 3.01
C LEU A 53 27.27 29.87 3.95
N ILE A 54 27.20 30.22 5.24
CA ILE A 54 26.34 29.55 6.22
C ILE A 54 24.86 29.65 5.81
N PHE A 55 24.39 30.82 5.39
CA PHE A 55 22.99 31.00 4.96
C PHE A 55 22.65 30.19 3.71
N ILE A 56 23.57 30.11 2.75
CA ILE A 56 23.41 29.26 1.56
C ILE A 56 23.28 27.80 1.98
N VAL A 57 24.18 27.30 2.83
CA VAL A 57 24.15 25.91 3.31
C VAL A 57 22.85 25.60 4.04
N ILE A 58 22.42 26.46 4.97
CA ILE A 58 21.16 26.30 5.71
C ILE A 58 19.96 26.29 4.74
N SER A 59 19.95 27.21 3.79
CA SER A 59 18.86 27.33 2.80
C SER A 59 18.76 26.12 1.90
N VAL A 60 19.91 25.57 1.46
CA VAL A 60 19.96 24.32 0.68
C VAL A 60 19.47 23.14 1.50
N ILE A 61 19.88 23.01 2.76
CA ILE A 61 19.40 21.96 3.67
C ILE A 61 17.88 22.03 3.83
N ILE A 62 17.33 23.23 4.06
CA ILE A 62 15.87 23.44 4.15
C ILE A 62 15.18 23.10 2.83
N GLY A 63 15.76 23.50 1.69
CA GLY A 63 15.27 23.12 0.37
C GLY A 63 15.17 21.61 0.20
N ILE A 64 16.23 20.87 0.56
CA ILE A 64 16.27 19.40 0.49
C ILE A 64 15.18 18.77 1.37
N ILE A 65 15.03 19.26 2.61
CA ILE A 65 14.00 18.77 3.53
C ILE A 65 12.60 19.01 2.97
N ARG A 66 12.36 20.17 2.35
CA ARG A 66 11.04 20.57 1.81
C ARG A 66 10.59 19.78 0.60
N VAL A 67 11.51 19.23 -0.19
CA VAL A 67 11.15 18.39 -1.35
C VAL A 67 11.17 16.90 -1.03
N HIS A 68 11.65 16.50 0.14
CA HIS A 68 11.77 15.09 0.50
C HIS A 68 10.42 14.36 0.43
N GLN A 69 10.34 13.34 -0.43
CA GLN A 69 9.12 12.55 -0.59
C GLN A 69 8.95 11.52 0.55
N PRO A 70 7.82 11.57 1.29
CA PRO A 70 7.58 10.64 2.38
C PRO A 70 7.40 9.22 1.85
N ARG A 71 8.03 8.26 2.53
CA ARG A 71 7.91 6.82 2.22
C ARG A 71 6.90 6.10 3.09
N ARG A 72 6.39 6.80 4.11
CA ARG A 72 5.36 6.35 5.04
C ARG A 72 4.51 7.53 5.46
N VAL A 73 3.21 7.32 5.49
CA VAL A 73 2.21 8.25 6.05
C VAL A 73 1.22 7.46 6.89
N THR A 74 0.55 8.14 7.81
CA THR A 74 -0.40 7.51 8.73
C THR A 74 -1.65 8.37 8.81
N ILE A 75 -2.80 7.73 8.59
CA ILE A 75 -4.12 8.36 8.66
C ILE A 75 -4.83 7.77 9.88
N LYS A 76 -5.27 8.63 10.80
CA LYS A 76 -6.13 8.21 11.92
C LYS A 76 -7.59 8.32 11.48
N ILE A 77 -8.36 7.26 11.67
CA ILE A 77 -9.78 7.29 11.30
C ILE A 77 -10.54 7.97 12.45
N ASN A 78 -11.04 9.19 12.20
CA ASN A 78 -11.79 9.97 13.18
C ASN A 78 -12.93 9.17 13.82
N ALA A 79 -13.11 9.36 15.13
CA ALA A 79 -14.11 8.68 15.97
C ALA A 79 -13.94 7.15 16.07
N THR A 80 -12.75 6.62 15.76
CA THR A 80 -12.37 5.21 15.98
C THR A 80 -10.94 5.12 16.51
N ASP A 81 -10.57 3.98 17.10
CA ASP A 81 -9.19 3.69 17.51
C ASP A 81 -8.34 3.09 16.37
N THR A 82 -8.82 3.16 15.12
CA THR A 82 -8.14 2.55 13.98
C THR A 82 -7.19 3.52 13.29
N ILE A 83 -5.98 3.03 13.00
CA ILE A 83 -4.98 3.72 12.20
C ILE A 83 -4.74 2.99 10.88
N ILE A 84 -4.57 3.76 9.80
CA ILE A 84 -4.14 3.28 8.49
C ILE A 84 -2.70 3.75 8.29
N ASN A 85 -1.74 2.83 8.27
CA ASN A 85 -0.37 3.12 7.83
C ASN A 85 -0.27 2.86 6.33
N ILE A 86 0.35 3.75 5.58
CA ILE A 86 0.58 3.59 4.15
C ILE A 86 2.07 3.76 3.91
N TYR A 87 2.73 2.74 3.35
CA TYR A 87 4.17 2.79 3.13
C TYR A 87 4.61 1.86 2.00
N TYR A 88 5.82 2.12 1.50
CA TYR A 88 6.42 1.25 0.50
C TYR A 88 7.22 0.12 1.13
N GLY A 89 7.00 -1.11 0.66
CA GLY A 89 7.65 -2.30 1.19
C GLY A 89 7.17 -3.60 0.54
N ASP A 90 7.57 -4.70 1.16
CA ASP A 90 7.18 -6.06 0.78
C ASP A 90 6.13 -6.57 1.78
N ILE A 91 4.93 -6.91 1.30
CA ILE A 91 3.83 -7.40 2.13
C ILE A 91 4.17 -8.70 2.86
N PHE A 92 5.01 -9.55 2.28
CA PHE A 92 5.34 -10.84 2.85
C PHE A 92 6.25 -10.72 4.08
N LYS A 93 7.00 -9.61 4.20
CA LYS A 93 7.86 -9.30 5.34
C LYS A 93 7.12 -8.66 6.52
N GLN A 94 5.82 -8.37 6.39
CA GLN A 94 5.07 -7.70 7.44
C GLN A 94 4.49 -8.69 8.45
N HIS A 95 4.48 -8.31 9.73
CA HIS A 95 3.80 -9.06 10.79
C HIS A 95 2.28 -8.87 10.73
N GLY A 96 1.52 -9.84 11.24
CA GLY A 96 0.05 -9.89 11.14
C GLY A 96 -0.46 -10.58 9.88
N TYR A 97 -1.77 -10.49 9.66
CA TYR A 97 -2.47 -11.13 8.54
C TYR A 97 -2.18 -10.41 7.23
N LYS A 98 -1.99 -11.17 6.16
CA LYS A 98 -1.72 -10.65 4.81
C LYS A 98 -2.92 -10.95 3.92
N ALA A 99 -3.59 -9.90 3.45
CA ALA A 99 -4.67 -10.02 2.50
C ALA A 99 -4.10 -10.26 1.11
N ILE A 100 -4.31 -11.44 0.54
CA ILE A 100 -3.82 -11.80 -0.80
C ILE A 100 -5.00 -12.15 -1.69
N SER A 101 -5.15 -11.42 -2.78
CA SER A 101 -6.20 -11.67 -3.75
C SER A 101 -5.91 -12.93 -4.56
N VAL A 102 -6.91 -13.79 -4.72
CA VAL A 102 -6.87 -15.01 -5.52
C VAL A 102 -8.06 -15.04 -6.49
N ASN A 103 -8.06 -16.00 -7.41
CA ASN A 103 -9.21 -16.22 -8.27
C ASN A 103 -10.34 -16.95 -7.53
N GLU A 104 -11.54 -16.93 -8.09
CA GLU A 104 -12.74 -17.49 -7.47
C GLU A 104 -12.71 -19.03 -7.32
N TYR A 105 -11.72 -19.69 -7.91
CA TYR A 105 -11.51 -21.14 -7.79
C TYR A 105 -10.40 -21.50 -6.80
N PHE A 106 -9.68 -20.49 -6.28
CA PHE A 106 -8.47 -20.68 -5.50
C PHE A 106 -7.48 -21.61 -6.21
N ASP A 107 -7.31 -21.47 -7.54
CA ASP A 107 -6.42 -22.36 -8.31
C ASP A 107 -4.98 -22.33 -7.75
N SER A 108 -4.24 -23.42 -7.88
CA SER A 108 -2.91 -23.59 -7.25
C SER A 108 -1.81 -24.05 -8.20
N GLU A 109 -2.14 -24.36 -9.44
CA GLU A 109 -1.18 -24.70 -10.50
C GLU A 109 -0.44 -23.43 -10.96
N LEU A 110 0.88 -23.42 -10.75
CA LEU A 110 1.77 -22.33 -11.16
C LEU A 110 2.01 -22.36 -12.68
N GLY A 111 2.14 -21.17 -13.28
CA GLY A 111 2.16 -20.99 -14.74
C GLY A 111 0.77 -20.62 -15.23
N GLU A 112 -0.01 -21.61 -15.65
CA GLU A 112 -1.43 -21.47 -15.97
C GLU A 112 -2.25 -22.38 -15.04
N PRO A 113 -3.24 -21.86 -14.30
CA PRO A 113 -3.83 -20.52 -14.41
C PRO A 113 -3.18 -19.46 -13.49
N VAL A 114 -2.23 -19.82 -12.62
CA VAL A 114 -1.65 -18.88 -11.64
C VAL A 114 -0.24 -18.43 -12.03
N SER A 115 -0.10 -17.16 -12.39
CA SER A 115 1.21 -16.57 -12.65
C SER A 115 2.10 -16.60 -11.38
N GLU A 116 3.32 -17.13 -11.52
CA GLU A 116 4.32 -17.18 -10.44
C GLU A 116 4.71 -15.80 -9.88
N ASN A 117 4.57 -14.75 -10.70
CA ASN A 117 4.93 -13.39 -10.34
C ASN A 117 3.77 -12.62 -9.69
N SER A 118 2.59 -13.22 -9.61
CA SER A 118 1.46 -12.66 -8.85
C SER A 118 1.65 -12.87 -7.35
N LEU A 119 1.01 -12.06 -6.50
CA LEU A 119 0.99 -12.32 -5.06
C LEU A 119 0.41 -13.70 -4.73
N HIS A 120 -0.59 -14.16 -5.49
CA HIS A 120 -1.16 -15.49 -5.37
C HIS A 120 -0.12 -16.60 -5.65
N GLY A 121 0.57 -16.52 -6.80
CA GLY A 121 1.62 -17.46 -7.17
C GLY A 121 2.82 -17.42 -6.21
N MET A 122 3.20 -16.22 -5.74
CA MET A 122 4.26 -16.07 -4.73
C MET A 122 3.89 -16.73 -3.40
N VAL A 123 2.61 -16.69 -2.97
CA VAL A 123 2.15 -17.43 -1.80
C VAL A 123 2.42 -18.93 -1.98
N ILE A 124 1.96 -19.51 -3.08
CA ILE A 124 2.12 -20.94 -3.37
C ILE A 124 3.62 -21.32 -3.46
N LYS A 125 4.38 -20.55 -4.24
CA LYS A 125 5.81 -20.81 -4.49
C LYS A 125 6.66 -20.70 -3.23
N GLN A 126 6.47 -19.65 -2.42
CA GLN A 126 7.35 -19.34 -1.29
C GLN A 126 6.89 -19.99 0.03
N PHE A 127 5.58 -20.09 0.27
CA PHE A 127 5.03 -20.52 1.56
C PHE A 127 4.48 -21.95 1.54
N PHE A 128 4.27 -22.52 0.35
CA PHE A 128 3.90 -23.93 0.16
C PHE A 128 4.98 -24.70 -0.62
N GLY A 129 6.16 -24.10 -0.82
CA GLY A 129 7.27 -24.69 -1.56
C GLY A 129 6.95 -25.03 -3.02
N GLY A 130 5.92 -24.41 -3.59
CA GLY A 130 5.42 -24.73 -4.93
C GLY A 130 4.55 -25.99 -5.01
N HIS A 131 4.08 -26.55 -3.88
CA HIS A 131 3.28 -27.78 -3.86
C HIS A 131 1.76 -27.46 -3.85
N PRO A 132 1.04 -27.65 -4.97
CA PRO A 132 -0.38 -27.30 -5.07
C PRO A 132 -1.26 -28.05 -4.06
N GLU A 133 -0.97 -29.33 -3.82
CA GLU A 133 -1.75 -30.18 -2.91
C GLU A 133 -1.83 -29.65 -1.47
N SER A 134 -0.73 -29.08 -0.98
CA SER A 134 -0.66 -28.55 0.39
C SER A 134 -1.48 -27.27 0.55
N PHE A 135 -1.43 -26.39 -0.46
CA PHE A 135 -2.28 -25.21 -0.56
C PHE A 135 -3.76 -25.61 -0.66
N ASP A 136 -4.08 -26.58 -1.51
CA ASP A 136 -5.43 -27.05 -1.76
C ASP A 136 -6.08 -27.64 -0.52
N ARG A 137 -5.32 -28.43 0.24
CA ARG A 137 -5.77 -28.97 1.52
C ARG A 137 -6.08 -27.86 2.52
N ALA A 138 -5.20 -26.86 2.63
CA ALA A 138 -5.41 -25.73 3.55
C ALA A 138 -6.66 -24.92 3.17
N VAL A 139 -6.83 -24.57 1.89
CA VAL A 139 -8.02 -23.87 1.39
C VAL A 139 -9.28 -24.70 1.60
N THR A 140 -9.26 -25.97 1.22
CA THR A 140 -10.44 -26.84 1.30
C THR A 140 -10.90 -27.03 2.74
N ASN A 141 -9.96 -27.20 3.67
CA ASN A 141 -10.24 -27.35 5.09
C ASN A 141 -10.89 -26.09 5.68
N ASP A 142 -10.42 -24.89 5.30
CA ASP A 142 -10.97 -23.64 5.82
C ASP A 142 -12.33 -23.29 5.18
N LEU A 143 -12.55 -23.71 3.93
CA LEU A 143 -13.77 -23.44 3.16
C LEU A 143 -14.79 -24.60 3.15
N LEU A 144 -14.67 -25.59 4.05
CA LEU A 144 -15.50 -26.81 4.04
C LEU A 144 -17.02 -26.55 3.97
N ASN A 145 -17.50 -25.51 4.67
CA ASN A 145 -18.92 -25.18 4.81
C ASN A 145 -19.32 -23.95 3.98
N ILE A 146 -18.45 -23.49 3.08
CA ILE A 146 -18.75 -22.35 2.22
C ILE A 146 -19.44 -22.84 0.94
N PRO A 147 -20.59 -22.27 0.56
CA PRO A 147 -21.27 -22.67 -0.65
C PRO A 147 -20.41 -22.37 -1.88
N PHE A 148 -20.45 -23.29 -2.85
CA PHE A 148 -19.75 -23.17 -4.12
C PHE A 148 -20.64 -23.67 -5.26
N GLU A 149 -20.41 -23.14 -6.45
CA GLU A 149 -20.95 -23.66 -7.70
C GLU A 149 -19.94 -24.68 -8.29
N SER A 150 -20.41 -25.83 -8.74
CA SER A 150 -19.54 -26.83 -9.40
C SER A 150 -19.60 -26.66 -10.92
N VAL A 151 -18.50 -26.20 -11.51
CA VAL A 151 -18.40 -25.93 -12.96
C VAL A 151 -17.76 -27.12 -13.66
N GLN A 152 -18.52 -27.85 -14.49
CA GLN A 152 -18.01 -28.96 -15.28
C GLN A 152 -17.24 -28.49 -16.52
N GLY A 153 -16.30 -29.31 -17.00
CA GLY A 153 -15.54 -29.03 -18.23
C GLY A 153 -14.40 -28.02 -18.10
N LYS A 154 -14.19 -27.42 -16.92
CA LYS A 154 -13.00 -26.61 -16.61
C LYS A 154 -11.80 -27.53 -16.36
N ARG A 155 -10.64 -27.17 -16.92
CA ARG A 155 -9.35 -27.75 -16.52
C ARG A 155 -8.92 -27.18 -15.17
N GLY A 156 -8.55 -28.06 -14.23
CA GLY A 156 -8.15 -27.67 -12.88
C GLY A 156 -9.31 -27.74 -11.88
N LYS A 157 -9.36 -26.81 -10.93
CA LYS A 157 -10.39 -26.84 -9.87
C LYS A 157 -11.77 -26.44 -10.40
N ILE A 158 -12.77 -27.26 -10.07
CA ILE A 158 -14.16 -27.08 -10.52
C ILE A 158 -15.05 -26.32 -9.53
N LYS A 159 -14.61 -26.16 -8.27
CA LYS A 159 -15.37 -25.44 -7.24
C LYS A 159 -15.18 -23.95 -7.42
N LYS A 160 -16.23 -23.27 -7.85
CA LYS A 160 -16.30 -21.83 -8.01
C LYS A 160 -16.95 -21.21 -6.78
N TYR A 161 -16.20 -20.39 -6.06
CA TYR A 161 -16.68 -19.70 -4.87
C TYR A 161 -17.22 -18.31 -5.23
N PRO A 162 -18.21 -17.78 -4.49
CA PRO A 162 -18.63 -16.39 -4.64
C PRO A 162 -17.45 -15.42 -4.42
N ILE A 163 -17.43 -14.31 -5.18
CA ILE A 163 -16.48 -13.22 -4.95
C ILE A 163 -16.60 -12.71 -3.51
N GLY A 164 -15.46 -12.45 -2.85
CA GLY A 164 -15.39 -12.13 -1.43
C GLY A 164 -15.23 -13.33 -0.50
N THR A 165 -15.44 -14.56 -0.99
CA THR A 165 -15.05 -15.75 -0.22
C THR A 165 -13.60 -15.63 0.20
N THR A 166 -13.33 -15.76 1.51
CA THR A 166 -12.01 -15.54 2.07
C THR A 166 -11.58 -16.70 2.94
N ALA A 167 -10.52 -17.39 2.54
CA ALA A 167 -9.87 -18.44 3.31
C ALA A 167 -8.82 -17.86 4.25
N LYS A 168 -8.83 -18.26 5.52
CA LYS A 168 -7.79 -17.98 6.51
C LYS A 168 -6.80 -19.14 6.50
N ILE A 169 -5.54 -18.85 6.20
CA ILE A 169 -4.51 -19.89 6.08
C ILE A 169 -3.26 -19.52 6.87
N VAL A 170 -2.65 -20.51 7.52
CA VAL A 170 -1.34 -20.41 8.16
C VAL A 170 -0.36 -21.26 7.38
N ALA A 171 0.73 -20.67 6.90
CA ALA A 171 1.77 -21.37 6.15
C ALA A 171 3.15 -20.81 6.48
N ASN A 172 4.10 -21.70 6.80
CA ASN A 172 5.48 -21.35 7.20
C ASN A 172 5.59 -20.25 8.26
N GLY A 173 4.65 -20.19 9.22
CA GLY A 173 4.62 -19.16 10.27
C GLY A 173 4.02 -17.82 9.84
N HIS A 174 3.44 -17.73 8.64
CA HIS A 174 2.75 -16.54 8.14
C HIS A 174 1.24 -16.76 8.11
N ASN A 175 0.50 -15.73 8.52
CA ASN A 175 -0.96 -15.69 8.48
C ASN A 175 -1.44 -14.99 7.21
N PHE A 176 -2.33 -15.64 6.46
CA PHE A 176 -2.91 -15.15 5.21
C PHE A 176 -4.44 -15.11 5.28
N LEU A 177 -5.01 -14.10 4.64
CA LEU A 177 -6.41 -14.07 4.23
C LEU A 177 -6.44 -14.08 2.70
N LEU A 178 -6.70 -15.25 2.11
CA LEU A 178 -6.80 -15.42 0.67
C LEU A 178 -8.23 -15.13 0.25
N PHE A 179 -8.48 -14.09 -0.53
CA PHE A 179 -9.83 -13.66 -0.87
C PHE A 179 -10.07 -13.66 -2.38
N ALA A 180 -11.23 -14.19 -2.80
CA ALA A 180 -11.63 -14.24 -4.19
C ALA A 180 -11.93 -12.83 -4.73
N LEU A 181 -11.08 -12.33 -5.63
CA LEU A 181 -11.16 -10.98 -6.21
C LEU A 181 -11.48 -10.97 -7.71
N SER A 182 -11.27 -12.08 -8.42
CA SER A 182 -11.36 -12.09 -9.87
C SER A 182 -12.25 -13.19 -10.39
N ASN A 183 -12.86 -12.96 -11.54
CA ASN A 183 -13.47 -13.98 -12.37
C ASN A 183 -12.44 -14.54 -13.36
N THR A 184 -12.44 -15.85 -13.57
CA THR A 184 -11.52 -16.56 -14.45
C THR A 184 -12.23 -16.93 -15.73
N ASN A 185 -11.70 -16.49 -16.87
CA ASN A 185 -12.15 -16.96 -18.16
C ASN A 185 -11.76 -18.43 -18.36
N LEU A 186 -12.75 -19.31 -18.60
CA LEU A 186 -12.55 -20.76 -18.64
C LEU A 186 -11.70 -21.27 -19.81
N GLN A 187 -11.59 -20.49 -20.90
CA GLN A 187 -10.82 -20.89 -22.09
C GLN A 187 -9.38 -20.38 -22.04
N THR A 188 -9.17 -19.19 -21.49
CA THR A 188 -7.88 -18.48 -21.54
C THR A 188 -7.18 -18.39 -20.19
N PHE A 189 -7.84 -18.80 -19.10
CA PHE A 189 -7.42 -18.60 -17.71
C PHE A 189 -7.18 -17.15 -17.29
N LYS A 190 -7.54 -16.19 -18.15
CA LYS A 190 -7.37 -14.77 -17.83
C LYS A 190 -8.30 -14.40 -16.69
N ALA A 191 -7.70 -13.91 -15.60
CA ALA A 191 -8.40 -13.33 -14.47
C ALA A 191 -8.81 -11.88 -14.77
N SER A 192 -10.04 -11.48 -14.41
CA SER A 192 -10.53 -10.11 -14.53
C SER A 192 -11.33 -9.69 -13.30
N SER A 193 -11.26 -8.40 -12.97
CA SER A 193 -12.06 -7.77 -11.91
C SER A 193 -12.50 -6.40 -12.39
N ASP A 194 -13.72 -6.01 -12.04
CA ASP A 194 -14.17 -4.62 -12.11
C ASP A 194 -14.28 -4.03 -10.70
N LEU A 195 -14.73 -2.77 -10.60
CA LEU A 195 -14.83 -2.06 -9.33
C LEU A 195 -15.87 -2.69 -8.40
N LEU A 196 -17.00 -3.18 -8.95
CA LEU A 196 -18.04 -3.84 -8.16
C LEU A 196 -17.55 -5.16 -7.58
N THR A 197 -16.85 -5.96 -8.39
CA THR A 197 -16.18 -7.19 -7.98
C THR A 197 -15.18 -6.90 -6.87
N MET A 198 -14.40 -5.82 -6.99
CA MET A 198 -13.46 -5.40 -5.96
C MET A 198 -14.15 -5.03 -4.64
N ILE A 199 -15.27 -4.28 -4.68
CA ILE A 199 -16.06 -3.95 -3.48
C ILE A 199 -16.55 -5.24 -2.80
N ASN A 200 -17.14 -6.15 -3.56
CA ASN A 200 -17.64 -7.43 -3.04
C ASN A 200 -16.50 -8.28 -2.44
N ALA A 201 -15.34 -8.27 -3.09
CA ALA A 201 -14.16 -8.96 -2.61
C ALA A 201 -13.67 -8.40 -1.27
N MET A 202 -13.61 -7.07 -1.15
CA MET A 202 -13.17 -6.39 0.07
C MET A 202 -14.20 -6.53 1.22
N ASN A 203 -15.51 -6.53 0.93
CA ASN A 203 -16.56 -6.84 1.92
C ASN A 203 -16.27 -8.17 2.61
N GLY A 204 -16.09 -9.24 1.83
CA GLY A 204 -15.85 -10.57 2.37
C GLY A 204 -14.49 -10.70 3.08
N LEU A 205 -13.45 -10.02 2.58
CA LEU A 205 -12.16 -9.92 3.27
C LEU A 205 -12.30 -9.29 4.66
N PHE A 206 -13.00 -8.16 4.77
CA PHE A 206 -13.16 -7.45 6.04
C PHE A 206 -14.08 -8.17 7.01
N GLU A 207 -15.15 -8.81 6.51
CA GLU A 207 -15.98 -9.69 7.32
C GLU A 207 -15.16 -10.85 7.90
N ARG A 208 -14.37 -11.55 7.06
CA ARG A 208 -13.49 -12.63 7.51
C ARG A 208 -12.45 -12.12 8.50
N SER A 209 -11.88 -10.94 8.26
CA SER A 209 -10.89 -10.33 9.15
C SER A 209 -11.47 -10.13 10.56
N ARG A 210 -12.65 -9.48 10.66
CA ARG A 210 -13.33 -9.22 11.94
C ARG A 210 -13.60 -10.48 12.74
N ASN A 211 -14.00 -11.55 12.06
CA ASN A 211 -14.50 -12.76 12.71
C ASN A 211 -13.39 -13.78 13.03
N SER A 212 -12.21 -13.70 12.42
CA SER A 212 -11.23 -14.78 12.48
C SER A 212 -9.79 -14.38 12.81
N THR A 213 -9.46 -13.08 12.88
CA THR A 213 -8.09 -12.62 13.13
C THR A 213 -7.81 -12.26 14.60
N GLY A 214 -8.85 -12.18 15.44
CA GLY A 214 -8.70 -11.74 16.83
C GLY A 214 -8.32 -10.26 16.98
N GLY A 215 -8.55 -9.45 15.93
CA GLY A 215 -8.20 -8.02 15.92
C GLY A 215 -6.74 -7.74 15.60
N GLU A 216 -5.96 -8.75 15.19
CA GLU A 216 -4.59 -8.57 14.71
C GLU A 216 -4.51 -7.62 13.51
N LYS A 217 -3.31 -7.06 13.33
CA LYS A 217 -3.01 -6.15 12.23
C LYS A 217 -3.28 -6.80 10.87
N LEU A 218 -3.92 -6.05 9.98
CA LEU A 218 -4.20 -6.48 8.60
C LEU A 218 -3.33 -5.72 7.61
N ASN A 219 -2.51 -6.45 6.85
CA ASN A 219 -1.66 -5.92 5.80
C ASN A 219 -2.35 -6.13 4.45
N ILE A 220 -2.56 -5.05 3.71
CA ILE A 220 -3.31 -5.03 2.45
C ILE A 220 -2.40 -4.45 1.36
N PRO A 221 -2.24 -5.13 0.22
CA PRO A 221 -1.49 -4.58 -0.91
C PRO A 221 -2.35 -3.57 -1.67
N LEU A 222 -1.84 -3.00 -2.76
CA LEU A 222 -2.67 -2.23 -3.68
C LEU A 222 -3.62 -3.16 -4.48
N ILE A 223 -4.73 -3.56 -3.84
CA ILE A 223 -5.75 -4.47 -4.39
C ILE A 223 -6.24 -3.96 -5.74
N GLY A 224 -6.30 -4.83 -6.76
CA GLY A 224 -6.81 -4.46 -8.08
C GLY A 224 -5.80 -3.76 -9.01
N SER A 225 -4.52 -3.65 -8.61
CA SER A 225 -3.43 -3.08 -9.45
C SER A 225 -2.63 -4.12 -10.24
N GLY A 226 -2.95 -5.40 -10.07
CA GLY A 226 -2.22 -6.54 -10.66
C GLY A 226 -2.83 -7.04 -11.98
N LEU A 227 -2.53 -8.29 -12.32
CA LEU A 227 -2.91 -8.94 -13.60
C LEU A 227 -4.43 -8.95 -13.84
N SER A 228 -5.22 -9.10 -12.78
CA SER A 228 -6.69 -9.09 -12.83
C SER A 228 -7.30 -7.70 -12.63
N GLY A 229 -6.49 -6.64 -12.75
CA GLY A 229 -6.79 -5.33 -12.21
C GLY A 229 -8.06 -4.65 -12.72
N VAL A 230 -8.52 -3.68 -11.95
CA VAL A 230 -9.79 -2.95 -12.16
C VAL A 230 -9.68 -1.87 -13.25
N GLY A 231 -8.47 -1.59 -13.74
CA GLY A 231 -8.21 -0.60 -14.79
C GLY A 231 -8.11 0.85 -14.30
N LEU A 232 -8.11 1.08 -12.97
CA LEU A 232 -7.89 2.41 -12.39
C LEU A 232 -6.39 2.73 -12.23
N PRO A 233 -5.98 4.01 -12.38
CA PRO A 233 -4.63 4.45 -12.01
C PRO A 233 -4.32 4.15 -10.54
N SER A 234 -3.07 3.79 -10.23
CA SER A 234 -2.69 3.33 -8.88
C SER A 234 -3.02 4.32 -7.77
N THR A 235 -2.90 5.63 -8.03
CA THR A 235 -3.25 6.68 -7.07
C THR A 235 -4.76 6.72 -6.78
N GLN A 236 -5.60 6.61 -7.81
CA GLN A 236 -7.06 6.59 -7.64
C GLN A 236 -7.50 5.31 -6.92
N LEU A 237 -6.87 4.19 -7.27
CA LEU A 237 -7.11 2.90 -6.62
C LEU A 237 -6.75 2.93 -5.13
N LEU A 238 -5.61 3.55 -4.76
CA LEU A 238 -5.22 3.74 -3.38
C LEU A 238 -6.21 4.63 -2.61
N GLN A 239 -6.62 5.76 -3.20
CA GLN A 239 -7.63 6.65 -2.61
C GLN A 239 -8.95 5.92 -2.37
N PHE A 240 -9.38 5.11 -3.34
CA PHE A 240 -10.58 4.29 -3.22
C PHE A 240 -10.47 3.28 -2.07
N ILE A 241 -9.35 2.55 -1.97
CA ILE A 241 -9.12 1.59 -0.89
C ILE A 241 -9.14 2.30 0.48
N ILE A 242 -8.49 3.46 0.60
CA ILE A 242 -8.50 4.25 1.85
C ILE A 242 -9.93 4.66 2.22
N LEU A 243 -10.67 5.24 1.28
CA LEU A 243 -12.06 5.67 1.49
C LEU A 243 -12.92 4.50 1.96
N TYR A 244 -12.79 3.36 1.30
CA TYR A 244 -13.60 2.19 1.58
C TYR A 244 -13.25 1.55 2.93
N ILE A 245 -11.96 1.51 3.31
CA ILE A 245 -11.54 1.10 4.67
C ILE A 245 -12.14 2.03 5.73
N ILE A 246 -12.15 3.34 5.47
CA ILE A 246 -12.74 4.32 6.40
C ILE A 246 -14.24 4.07 6.57
N ASP A 247 -14.99 3.88 5.48
CA ASP A 247 -16.42 3.58 5.52
C ASP A 247 -16.70 2.29 6.31
N GLU A 248 -16.01 1.20 5.97
CA GLU A 248 -16.18 -0.10 6.60
C GLU A 248 -15.80 -0.09 8.09
N THR A 249 -14.71 0.61 8.44
CA THR A 249 -14.28 0.73 9.85
C THR A 249 -15.27 1.53 10.67
N LYS A 250 -15.85 2.61 10.12
CA LYS A 250 -16.88 3.41 10.80
C LYS A 250 -18.18 2.64 11.03
N ARG A 251 -18.57 1.74 10.11
CA ARG A 251 -19.73 0.86 10.30
C ARG A 251 -19.46 -0.21 11.35
N ARG A 252 -18.34 -0.92 11.20
CA ARG A 252 -17.90 -1.96 12.12
C ARG A 252 -16.37 -2.07 12.04
N GLN A 253 -15.69 -1.75 13.13
CA GLN A 253 -14.23 -1.76 13.16
C GLN A 253 -13.65 -3.06 12.58
N ILE A 254 -12.73 -2.95 11.63
CA ILE A 254 -12.07 -4.11 11.00
C ILE A 254 -11.01 -4.66 11.96
N CYS A 255 -10.05 -3.81 12.34
CA CYS A 255 -9.04 -4.02 13.37
C CYS A 255 -8.45 -2.65 13.77
N LYS A 256 -7.54 -2.61 14.76
CA LYS A 256 -6.94 -1.35 15.24
C LYS A 256 -5.85 -0.82 14.32
N GLU A 257 -5.14 -1.70 13.62
CA GLU A 257 -4.04 -1.33 12.72
C GLU A 257 -4.22 -1.96 11.35
N ILE A 258 -4.25 -1.12 10.31
CA ILE A 258 -4.31 -1.54 8.92
C ILE A 258 -3.09 -0.96 8.20
N ASP A 259 -2.31 -1.84 7.58
CA ASP A 259 -1.13 -1.45 6.81
C ASP A 259 -1.42 -1.61 5.31
N LEU A 260 -1.49 -0.50 4.59
CA LEU A 260 -1.48 -0.47 3.12
C LEU A 260 -0.02 -0.53 2.64
N VAL A 261 0.41 -1.71 2.20
CA VAL A 261 1.79 -1.99 1.79
C VAL A 261 1.90 -1.87 0.26
N LEU A 262 2.54 -0.79 -0.18
CA LEU A 262 2.75 -0.51 -1.60
C LEU A 262 4.07 -1.13 -2.05
N HIS A 263 4.08 -1.88 -3.15
CA HIS A 263 5.34 -2.40 -3.69
C HIS A 263 6.27 -1.25 -4.11
N GLU A 264 7.58 -1.44 -3.96
CA GLU A 264 8.58 -0.38 -4.18
C GLU A 264 8.59 0.18 -5.62
N SER A 265 8.13 -0.62 -6.59
CA SER A 265 7.96 -0.18 -7.98
C SER A 265 6.92 0.94 -8.13
N ARG A 266 6.02 1.13 -7.16
CA ARG A 266 5.00 2.18 -7.16
C ARG A 266 5.49 3.52 -6.58
N PHE A 267 6.74 3.59 -6.11
CA PHE A 267 7.28 4.79 -5.45
C PHE A 267 7.25 6.04 -6.34
N GLU A 268 7.53 5.87 -7.64
CA GLU A 268 7.51 6.99 -8.59
C GLU A 268 6.11 7.36 -9.09
N GLU A 269 5.16 6.43 -9.00
CA GLU A 269 3.79 6.59 -9.50
C GLU A 269 2.87 7.23 -8.44
N ILE A 270 2.97 6.77 -7.20
CA ILE A 270 2.13 7.21 -6.09
C ILE A 270 2.86 8.30 -5.31
N ASP A 271 2.15 9.36 -4.93
CA ASP A 271 2.68 10.43 -4.10
C ASP A 271 2.00 10.42 -2.72
N LEU A 272 2.69 9.87 -1.72
CA LEU A 272 2.15 9.80 -0.37
C LEU A 272 2.00 11.16 0.30
N GLU A 273 2.75 12.20 -0.12
CA GLU A 273 2.57 13.56 0.41
C GLU A 273 1.19 14.08 0.01
N ASN A 274 0.78 13.87 -1.25
CA ASN A 274 -0.54 14.25 -1.73
C ASN A 274 -1.65 13.43 -1.08
N ILE A 275 -1.44 12.12 -0.90
CA ILE A 275 -2.40 11.28 -0.16
C ILE A 275 -2.56 11.80 1.27
N GLN A 276 -1.47 12.12 1.96
CA GLN A 276 -1.54 12.64 3.33
C GLN A 276 -2.36 13.94 3.41
N ARG A 277 -2.15 14.88 2.49
CA ARG A 277 -2.88 16.16 2.46
C ARG A 277 -4.37 16.03 2.17
N GLN A 278 -4.82 14.93 1.55
CA GLN A 278 -6.23 14.72 1.21
C GLN A 278 -7.04 14.13 2.36
N TRP A 279 -6.37 13.46 3.31
CA TRP A 279 -7.03 12.64 4.34
C TRP A 279 -6.70 13.07 5.78
N ILE A 280 -5.79 14.03 5.96
CA ILE A 280 -5.47 14.70 7.22
C ILE A 280 -5.87 16.16 7.11
#